data_AF-A0A967HJJ4-F1
#
_entry.id   AF-A0A967HJJ4-F1
#
_cell.length_a   1.000
_cell.length_b   1.000
_cell.length_c   1.000
_cell.angle_alpha   90.00
_cell.angle_beta   90.00
_cell.angle_gamma   90.00
#
_symmetry.space_group_name_H-M   'P 1'
#
loop_
_entity.id
_entity.type
_entity.pdbx_description
1 polymer ?
#
loop_
_entity_poly.entity_id
_entity_poly.type
_entity_poly.pdbx_seq_one_letter_code
_entity_poly.pdbx_strand_id
1 'polypeptide(L)' 'LERRDAEEFLALAAEVPLRTEVHPYPLEKTAAALEDLREGRFNGAAVIDIGAGG' A
#
# COMPACT_ATOMS: atom_id res chain seq x y z
N LEU A 1 21.28 -12.01 -4.38
CA LEU A 1 21.32 -11.67 -2.95
C LEU A 1 20.09 -10.86 -2.59
N GLU A 2 19.82 -9.76 -3.30
CA GLU A 2 18.62 -8.90 -3.22
C GLU A 2 17.26 -9.57 -2.86
N ARG A 3 16.90 -10.72 -3.47
CA ARG A 3 15.59 -11.36 -3.21
C ARG A 3 15.51 -12.06 -1.85
N ARG A 4 16.62 -12.64 -1.38
CA ARG A 4 16.68 -13.33 -0.08
C ARG A 4 16.71 -12.32 1.06
N ASP A 5 17.44 -11.23 0.87
CA ASP A 5 17.49 -10.13 1.83
C ASP A 5 16.10 -9.46 2.01
N ALA A 6 15.33 -9.33 0.92
CA ALA A 6 13.95 -8.85 1.00
C ALA A 6 13.02 -9.80 1.78
N GLU A 7 13.17 -11.12 1.62
CA GLU A 7 12.37 -12.12 2.35
C GLU A 7 12.70 -12.12 3.86
N GLU A 8 13.98 -12.06 4.22
CA GLU A 8 14.43 -11.96 5.61
C GLU A 8 13.95 -10.66 6.26
N PHE A 9 13.97 -9.54 5.53
CA PHE A 9 13.45 -8.26 6.00
C PHE A 9 11.93 -8.28 6.21
N LEU A 10 11.17 -8.87 5.28
CA LEU A 10 9.71 -8.98 5.40
C LEU A 10 9.31 -9.91 6.56
N ALA A 11 10.05 -11.00 6.79
CA ALA A 11 9.84 -11.87 7.93
C ALA A 11 10.05 -11.11 9.26
N LEU A 12 11.11 -10.31 9.35
CA LEU A 12 11.37 -9.46 10.53
C LEU A 12 10.31 -8.35 10.68
N ALA A 13 9.85 -7.76 9.58
CA ALA A 13 8.81 -6.73 9.60
C ALA A 13 7.46 -7.26 10.14
N ALA A 14 7.21 -8.57 10.08
CA ALA A 14 6.03 -9.18 10.69
C ALA A 14 6.12 -9.27 12.22
N GLU A 15 7.34 -9.29 12.79
CA GLU A 15 7.56 -9.36 14.24
C GLU A 15 7.37 -8.00 14.93
N VAL A 16 7.52 -6.90 14.19
CA VAL A 16 7.29 -5.53 14.67
C VAL A 16 5.93 -5.04 14.18
N PRO A 17 4.97 -4.69 15.05
CA PRO A 17 3.66 -4.21 14.63
C PRO A 17 3.74 -2.78 14.08
N LEU A 18 4.23 -2.64 12.85
CA LEU A 18 4.23 -1.39 12.10
C LEU A 18 2.79 -1.08 11.69
N ARG A 19 2.19 -0.06 12.31
CA ARG A 19 0.90 0.48 11.89
C ARG A 19 1.11 1.50 10.77
N THR A 20 0.95 1.06 9.53
CA THR A 20 0.93 1.93 8.37
C THR A 20 -0.51 2.39 8.08
N GLU A 21 -0.68 3.67 7.75
CA GLU A 21 -1.96 4.19 7.27
C GLU A 21 -2.07 3.91 5.77
N VAL A 22 -3.10 3.16 5.39
CA VAL A 22 -3.35 2.77 4.00
C VAL A 22 -4.76 3.16 3.61
N HIS A 23 -4.88 3.75 2.44
CA HIS A 23 -6.14 4.21 1.86
C HIS A 23 -6.44 3.36 0.63
N PRO A 24 -7.31 2.33 0.76
CA PRO A 24 -7.63 1.45 -0.34
C PRO A 24 -8.60 2.12 -1.32
N TYR A 25 -8.31 1.99 -2.61
CA TYR A 25 -9.18 2.42 -3.71
C TYR A 25 -9.47 1.21 -4.62
N PRO A 26 -10.71 1.05 -5.09
CA PRO A 26 -10.97 0.06 -6.14
C PRO A 26 -10.23 0.47 -7.42
N LEU A 27 -9.87 -0.51 -8.25
CA LEU A 27 -9.17 -0.29 -9.52
C LEU A 27 -9.82 0.81 -10.40
N GLU A 28 -11.14 0.85 -10.43
CA GLU A 28 -11.96 1.84 -11.15
C GLU A 28 -11.66 3.29 -10.76
N LYS A 29 -11.23 3.50 -9.50
CA LYS A 29 -10.98 4.82 -8.91
C LYS A 29 -9.50 5.18 -8.83
N THR A 30 -8.66 4.54 -9.64
CA THR A 30 -7.21 4.82 -9.69
C THR A 30 -6.92 6.31 -9.94
N ALA A 31 -7.67 6.97 -10.82
CA ALA A 31 -7.50 8.40 -11.09
C ALA A 31 -7.73 9.25 -9.81
N ALA A 32 -8.80 8.98 -9.07
CA ALA A 32 -9.10 9.67 -7.82
C ALA A 32 -8.03 9.41 -6.74
N ALA A 33 -7.48 8.20 -6.68
CA ALA A 33 -6.40 7.86 -5.75
C ALA A 33 -5.14 8.72 -5.99
N LEU A 34 -4.81 8.99 -7.26
CA LEU A 34 -3.67 9.84 -7.63
C LEU A 34 -3.91 11.31 -7.29
N GLU A 35 -5.14 11.82 -7.51
CA GLU A 35 -5.51 13.17 -7.13
C GLU A 35 -5.45 13.35 -5.61
N ASP A 36 -6.00 12.42 -4.84
CA ASP A 36 -6.01 12.48 -3.38
C ASP A 36 -4.59 12.41 -2.79
N LEU A 37 -3.69 11.63 -3.41
CA LEU A 37 -2.28 11.59 -3.06
C LEU A 37 -1.56 12.91 -3.38
N ARG A 38 -1.84 13.52 -4.53
CA ARG A 38 -1.24 14.79 -4.95
C ARG A 38 -1.69 15.96 -4.08
N GLU A 39 -2.97 16.00 -3.75
CA GLU A 39 -3.57 17.05 -2.92
C GLU A 39 -3.25 16.86 -1.43
N GLY A 40 -2.61 15.74 -1.05
CA GLY A 40 -2.22 15.45 0.33
C GLY A 40 -3.42 15.23 1.25
N ARG A 41 -4.52 14.65 0.74
CA ARG A 41 -5.77 14.48 1.51
C ARG A 41 -5.66 13.49 2.66
N PHE A 42 -4.64 12.64 2.64
CA PHE A 42 -4.35 11.67 3.68
C PHE A 42 -2.85 11.50 3.88
N ASN A 43 -2.47 10.94 5.03
CA ASN A 43 -1.09 10.53 5.30
C ASN A 43 -0.97 9.02 5.06
N GLY A 44 0.17 8.58 4.54
CA GLY A 44 0.41 7.17 4.25
C GLY A 44 0.31 6.85 2.76
N ALA A 45 -0.23 5.67 2.42
CA ALA A 45 -0.20 5.14 1.06
C ALA A 45 -1.60 4.94 0.46
N ALA A 46 -1.80 5.39 -0.78
CA ALA A 46 -2.93 4.93 -1.60
C ALA A 46 -2.63 3.53 -2.15
N VAL A 47 -3.54 2.58 -1.94
CA VAL A 47 -3.42 1.19 -2.39
C VAL A 47 -4.53 0.89 -3.37
N ILE A 48 -4.20 0.37 -4.55
CA ILE A 48 -5.20 -0.08 -5.51
C ILE A 48 -5.53 -1.54 -5.26
N ASP A 49 -6.78 -1.82 -4.93
CA ASP A 49 -7.28 -3.18 -4.82
C ASP A 49 -7.67 -3.71 -6.21
N ILE A 50 -6.91 -4.68 -6.68
CA ILE A 50 -7.09 -5.37 -7.97
C ILE A 50 -7.98 -6.62 -7.84
N GLY A 51 -8.41 -6.99 -6.62
CA GLY A 51 -9.23 -8.17 -6.34
C GLY A 51 -10.73 -7.90 -6.25
N ALA A 52 -11.15 -6.63 -6.22
CA ALA A 52 -12.56 -6.23 -6.08
C ALA A 52 -13.36 -6.27 -7.41
N GLY A 53 -12.95 -7.10 -8.36
CA GLY A 53 -13.64 -7.34 -9.63
C GLY A 53 -14.08 -8.80 -9.75
N GLY A 54 -15.15 -9.16 -9.03
CA GLY A 54 -15.85 -10.43 -9.11
C GLY A 54 -17.35 -10.21 -9.13
#